data_AF-A0A538PYA4-F1
#
_entry.id   AF-A0A538PYA4-F1
#
_cell.length_a   1.000
_cell.length_b   1.000
_cell.length_c   1.000
_cell.angle_alpha   90.00
_cell.angle_beta   90.00
_cell.angle_gamma   90.00
#
_symmetry.space_group_name_H-M   'P 1'
#
loop_
_entity.id
_entity.type
_entity.pdbx_description
1 polymer ?
#
loop_
_entity_poly.entity_id
_entity_poly.type
_entity_poly.pdbx_seq_one_letter_code
_entity_poly.pdbx_strand_id
1 'polypeptide(L)'
;MRVKRWSGRRFSAVGLGMLLVAITVTVYAAGGSKRTSEACTNDGECSKGHCYTKKDGNKVCVDCSSDKISRTRELTDKYCKNAADYPRKCDSIPRTEEAAESYFKMRIDNGDKCIEVRKDENSSCWDGGDQGHRDQVDEAERGRKNCYDELNTRNGNGGIYTCSDSTYSSEAGTVASACQAWGKGCEEWSKDDKVVNCRDIEDATKKTDACVVAVERLDSDCLPRLSSFRETQYKNAKRAYDYCKDVLAYKNSNKYCK
;
A
#
# COMPACT_ATOMS: atom_id res chain seq x y z
N MET A 1 -40.08 12.83 -88.02
CA MET A 1 -39.95 11.68 -87.10
C MET A 1 -40.51 10.43 -87.77
N ARG A 2 -39.64 9.55 -88.25
CA ARG A 2 -40.04 8.31 -88.92
C ARG A 2 -38.88 7.31 -88.95
N VAL A 3 -39.23 6.06 -88.64
CA VAL A 3 -38.57 4.77 -88.97
C VAL A 3 -37.18 4.51 -88.36
N LYS A 4 -36.75 3.29 -88.01
CA LYS A 4 -37.16 1.94 -88.44
C LYS A 4 -36.68 0.87 -87.44
N ARG A 5 -37.49 -0.19 -87.34
CA ARG A 5 -37.23 -1.50 -86.71
C ARG A 5 -36.18 -2.31 -87.50
N TRP A 6 -35.58 -3.28 -86.77
CA TRP A 6 -35.41 -4.71 -87.11
C TRP A 6 -34.00 -5.32 -87.34
N SER A 7 -33.78 -6.38 -86.52
CA SER A 7 -33.24 -7.71 -86.81
C SER A 7 -31.78 -7.91 -87.25
N GLY A 8 -30.98 -8.44 -86.31
CA GLY A 8 -30.55 -9.85 -86.32
C GLY A 8 -29.45 -10.29 -87.29
N ARG A 9 -28.38 -10.90 -86.75
CA ARG A 9 -27.95 -12.28 -87.05
C ARG A 9 -26.70 -12.68 -86.25
N ARG A 10 -26.67 -13.97 -85.93
CA ARG A 10 -25.59 -14.74 -85.29
C ARG A 10 -24.40 -14.88 -86.24
N PHE A 11 -23.19 -14.88 -85.69
CA PHE A 11 -22.05 -15.62 -86.23
C PHE A 11 -21.32 -16.34 -85.09
N SER A 12 -20.97 -17.59 -85.38
CA SER A 12 -20.33 -18.56 -84.51
C SER A 12 -18.80 -18.38 -84.46
N ALA A 13 -18.23 -19.06 -83.45
CA ALA A 13 -17.01 -19.87 -83.51
C ALA A 13 -15.70 -19.26 -82.99
N VAL A 14 -15.23 -19.92 -81.93
CA VAL A 14 -13.87 -20.46 -81.73
C VAL A 14 -12.75 -19.45 -81.47
N GLY A 15 -12.14 -19.56 -80.29
CA GLY A 15 -10.83 -18.93 -80.05
C GLY A 15 -10.35 -19.05 -78.61
N LEU A 16 -9.63 -20.14 -78.35
CA LEU A 16 -8.47 -20.29 -77.46
C LEU A 16 -8.53 -19.77 -76.01
N GLY A 17 -8.13 -20.67 -75.12
CA GLY A 17 -7.99 -20.41 -73.70
C GLY A 17 -6.99 -19.32 -73.35
N MET A 18 -7.30 -18.64 -72.25
CA MET A 18 -6.31 -18.13 -71.34
C MET A 18 -6.63 -18.71 -69.97
N LEU A 19 -5.74 -19.59 -69.54
CA LEU A 19 -5.57 -20.02 -68.17
C LEU A 19 -5.37 -18.75 -67.32
N LEU A 20 -6.41 -18.29 -66.62
CA LEU A 20 -6.25 -17.30 -65.55
C LEU A 20 -5.54 -18.02 -64.40
N VAL A 21 -4.21 -18.01 -64.44
CA VAL A 21 -3.40 -18.27 -63.25
C VAL A 21 -3.72 -17.13 -62.29
N ALA A 22 -4.61 -17.39 -61.35
CA ALA A 22 -4.73 -16.62 -60.13
C ALA A 22 -3.38 -16.74 -59.41
N ILE A 23 -2.46 -15.83 -59.71
CA ILE A 23 -1.35 -15.55 -58.82
C ILE A 23 -2.01 -14.86 -57.63
N THR A 24 -2.50 -15.66 -56.68
CA THR A 24 -2.59 -15.22 -55.31
C THR A 24 -1.18 -14.80 -54.95
N VAL A 25 -0.94 -13.49 -54.97
CA VAL A 25 0.18 -12.90 -54.27
C VAL A 25 -0.10 -13.23 -52.81
N THR A 26 0.44 -14.36 -52.35
CA THR A 26 0.77 -14.54 -50.95
C THR A 26 1.68 -13.37 -50.63
N VAL A 27 1.08 -12.30 -50.13
CA VAL A 27 1.79 -11.25 -49.41
C VAL A 27 2.38 -11.99 -48.22
N TYR A 28 3.59 -12.51 -48.40
CA TYR A 28 4.49 -12.74 -47.31
C TYR A 28 4.46 -11.46 -46.50
N ALA A 29 4.05 -11.55 -45.25
CA ALA A 29 4.18 -10.48 -44.28
C ALA A 29 5.60 -9.92 -44.44
N ALA A 30 5.71 -8.76 -45.07
CA ALA A 30 6.90 -7.95 -44.98
C ALA A 30 7.01 -7.67 -43.49
N GLY A 31 7.95 -8.34 -42.82
CA GLY A 31 8.22 -8.06 -41.41
C GLY A 31 8.42 -6.55 -41.31
N GLY A 32 7.64 -5.91 -40.43
CA GLY A 32 7.66 -4.47 -40.32
C GLY A 32 9.09 -3.96 -40.14
N SER A 33 9.42 -2.81 -40.71
CA SER A 33 10.77 -2.27 -40.60
C SER A 33 10.99 -1.45 -39.32
N LYS A 34 9.91 -1.09 -38.64
CA LYS A 34 9.96 -0.13 -37.52
C LYS A 34 10.30 -0.80 -36.20
N ARG A 35 11.19 -0.18 -35.44
CA ARG A 35 11.65 -0.65 -34.12
C ARG A 35 10.74 -0.15 -33.01
N THR A 36 10.94 -0.72 -31.82
CA THR A 36 10.30 -0.27 -30.58
C THR A 36 10.40 1.24 -30.42
N SER A 37 9.31 1.87 -29.98
CA SER A 37 9.14 3.33 -29.82
C SER A 37 9.07 4.16 -31.12
N GLU A 38 9.23 3.57 -32.30
CA GLU A 38 9.04 4.30 -33.57
C GLU A 38 7.56 4.43 -33.92
N ALA A 39 7.18 5.57 -34.52
CA ALA A 39 5.79 5.88 -34.83
C ALA A 39 5.20 4.92 -35.88
N CYS A 40 4.00 4.40 -35.67
CA CYS A 40 3.34 3.43 -36.56
C CYS A 40 1.88 3.79 -36.84
N THR A 41 1.31 3.24 -37.91
CA THR A 41 -0.14 3.36 -38.20
C THR A 41 -0.91 2.07 -37.96
N ASN A 42 -0.26 0.92 -38.18
CA ASN A 42 -0.81 -0.42 -38.04
C ASN A 42 0.30 -1.42 -37.64
N ASP A 43 -0.10 -2.60 -37.16
CA ASP A 43 0.80 -3.62 -36.61
C ASP A 43 1.83 -4.15 -37.62
N GLY A 44 1.48 -4.17 -38.91
CA GLY A 44 2.36 -4.67 -39.98
C GLY A 44 3.59 -3.79 -40.22
N GLU A 45 3.62 -2.56 -39.69
CA GLU A 45 4.79 -1.68 -39.77
C GLU A 45 5.86 -2.02 -38.72
N CYS A 46 5.51 -2.76 -37.67
CA CYS A 46 6.38 -3.06 -36.55
C CYS A 46 7.19 -4.34 -36.79
N SER A 47 8.50 -4.27 -36.55
CA SER A 47 9.43 -5.41 -36.68
C SER A 47 9.14 -6.54 -35.69
N LYS A 48 8.53 -6.19 -34.55
CA LYS A 48 8.05 -7.09 -33.51
C LYS A 48 6.79 -6.52 -32.87
N GLY A 49 6.00 -7.39 -32.25
CA GLY A 49 4.82 -7.03 -31.46
C GLY A 49 3.73 -6.34 -32.27
N HIS A 50 3.32 -5.13 -31.88
CA HIS A 50 2.18 -4.43 -32.45
C HIS A 50 2.29 -2.90 -32.37
N CYS A 51 1.35 -2.20 -33.01
CA CYS A 51 1.26 -0.75 -33.01
C CYS A 51 0.36 -0.27 -31.86
N TYR A 52 0.99 0.30 -30.83
CA TYR A 52 0.36 0.68 -29.57
C TYR A 52 0.04 2.19 -29.51
N THR A 53 -1.18 2.52 -29.12
CA THR A 53 -1.61 3.91 -28.86
C THR A 53 -1.24 4.33 -27.43
N LYS A 54 -0.31 5.27 -27.31
CA LYS A 54 0.03 5.95 -26.07
C LYS A 54 -1.14 6.81 -25.57
N LYS A 55 -1.07 7.24 -24.31
CA LYS A 55 -2.11 8.06 -23.68
C LYS A 55 -2.32 9.43 -24.34
N ASP A 56 -1.27 9.97 -24.96
CA ASP A 56 -1.29 11.24 -25.71
C ASP A 56 -1.88 11.09 -27.13
N GLY A 57 -2.34 9.88 -27.50
CA GLY A 57 -2.90 9.58 -28.82
C GLY A 57 -1.86 9.16 -29.86
N ASN A 58 -0.56 9.27 -29.55
CA ASN A 58 0.49 8.87 -30.48
C ASN A 58 0.60 7.35 -30.57
N LYS A 59 0.77 6.83 -31.79
CA LYS A 59 0.94 5.40 -32.03
C LYS A 59 2.41 5.05 -32.23
N VAL A 60 2.91 4.04 -31.52
CA VAL A 60 4.29 3.56 -31.61
C VAL A 60 4.38 2.04 -31.62
N CYS A 61 5.43 1.50 -32.23
CA CYS A 61 5.70 0.07 -32.17
C CYS A 61 6.17 -0.33 -30.76
N VAL A 62 5.69 -1.48 -30.28
CA VAL A 62 6.10 -2.12 -29.03
C VAL A 62 6.35 -3.60 -29.30
N ASP A 63 7.28 -4.20 -28.56
CA ASP A 63 7.76 -5.56 -28.87
C ASP A 63 6.83 -6.67 -28.39
N CYS A 64 5.97 -6.37 -27.42
CA CYS A 64 5.05 -7.34 -26.83
C CYS A 64 3.68 -7.35 -27.53
N SER A 65 2.85 -8.35 -27.22
CA SER A 65 1.48 -8.45 -27.73
C SER A 65 0.53 -7.46 -27.04
N SER A 66 -0.61 -7.19 -27.67
CA SER A 66 -1.67 -6.34 -27.09
C SER A 66 -2.17 -6.90 -25.75
N ASP A 67 -2.37 -8.22 -25.66
CA ASP A 67 -2.77 -8.90 -24.43
C ASP A 67 -1.75 -8.73 -23.30
N LYS A 68 -0.44 -8.81 -23.63
CA LYS A 68 0.61 -8.59 -22.63
C LYS A 68 0.57 -7.17 -22.10
N ILE A 69 0.46 -6.17 -22.98
CA ILE A 69 0.33 -4.76 -22.55
C ILE A 69 -0.92 -4.53 -21.71
N SER A 70 -2.06 -5.15 -22.04
CA SER A 70 -3.29 -5.03 -21.26
C SER A 70 -3.10 -5.61 -19.86
N ARG A 71 -2.56 -6.82 -19.76
CA ARG A 71 -2.27 -7.48 -18.48
C ARG A 71 -1.28 -6.68 -17.64
N THR A 72 -0.20 -6.19 -18.25
CA THR A 72 0.79 -5.35 -17.55
C THR A 72 0.17 -4.06 -17.03
N ARG A 73 -0.72 -3.43 -17.80
CA ARG A 73 -1.49 -2.26 -17.35
C ARG A 73 -2.41 -2.60 -16.18
N GLU A 74 -3.12 -3.72 -16.21
CA GLU A 74 -3.97 -4.16 -15.09
C GLU A 74 -3.15 -4.39 -13.82
N LEU A 75 -2.00 -5.06 -13.93
CA LEU A 75 -1.11 -5.32 -12.79
C LEU A 75 -0.46 -4.02 -12.28
N THR A 76 -0.08 -3.13 -13.19
CA THR A 76 0.41 -1.79 -12.85
C THR A 76 -0.67 -0.99 -12.14
N ASP A 77 -1.92 -1.04 -12.61
CA ASP A 77 -3.03 -0.35 -12.00
C ASP A 77 -3.30 -0.91 -10.59
N LYS A 78 -3.25 -2.25 -10.44
CA LYS A 78 -3.43 -2.96 -9.17
C LYS A 78 -2.34 -2.66 -8.14
N TYR A 79 -1.07 -2.68 -8.52
CA TYR A 79 0.06 -2.63 -7.59
C TYR A 79 0.78 -1.27 -7.55
N CYS A 80 0.78 -0.51 -8.66
CA CYS A 80 1.52 0.75 -8.78
C CYS A 80 0.67 2.02 -8.71
N LYS A 81 -0.65 1.96 -8.97
CA LYS A 81 -1.43 3.16 -9.36
C LYS A 81 -2.59 3.53 -8.43
N ASN A 82 -2.94 2.70 -7.45
CA ASN A 82 -3.82 3.12 -6.36
C ASN A 82 -3.08 4.14 -5.45
N ALA A 83 -2.99 5.36 -5.97
CA ALA A 83 -2.08 6.44 -5.58
C ALA A 83 -2.52 7.26 -4.36
N ALA A 84 -3.72 7.02 -3.83
CA ALA A 84 -4.08 7.52 -2.51
C ALA A 84 -3.30 6.78 -1.40
N ASP A 85 -2.95 5.50 -1.62
CA ASP A 85 -2.62 4.57 -0.55
C ASP A 85 -1.20 3.97 -0.57
N TYR A 86 -0.41 4.03 -1.66
CA TYR A 86 0.80 3.19 -1.81
C TYR A 86 1.93 3.80 -2.67
N PRO A 87 3.15 3.22 -2.69
CA PRO A 87 4.09 3.02 -1.57
C PRO A 87 4.91 4.28 -1.26
N ARG A 88 4.58 5.42 -1.88
CA ARG A 88 5.30 6.70 -1.66
C ARG A 88 5.04 7.31 -0.28
N LYS A 89 4.06 6.81 0.48
CA LYS A 89 3.50 7.47 1.66
C LYS A 89 3.52 6.60 2.92
N CYS A 90 4.58 5.82 3.14
CA CYS A 90 4.76 5.17 4.46
C CYS A 90 5.21 6.17 5.54
N ASP A 91 5.55 7.39 5.15
CA ASP A 91 5.88 8.54 5.99
C ASP A 91 4.65 9.36 6.41
N SER A 92 3.45 9.04 5.92
CA SER A 92 2.24 9.83 6.23
C SER A 92 1.69 9.61 7.64
N ILE A 93 2.11 8.54 8.31
CA ILE A 93 1.73 8.28 9.70
C ILE A 93 2.68 9.10 10.59
N PRO A 94 2.17 10.02 11.44
CA PRO A 94 3.00 10.73 12.40
C PRO A 94 3.88 9.77 13.20
N ARG A 95 5.15 10.12 13.42
CA ARG A 95 6.10 9.28 14.17
C ARG A 95 5.69 9.07 15.64
N THR A 96 4.75 9.88 16.13
CA THR A 96 4.18 9.80 17.47
C THR A 96 3.03 8.79 17.58
N GLU A 97 2.52 8.26 16.46
CA GLU A 97 1.40 7.32 16.43
C GLU A 97 1.88 5.89 16.20
N GLU A 98 1.25 4.94 16.86
CA GLU A 98 1.46 3.50 16.67
C GLU A 98 0.70 3.03 15.42
N ALA A 99 1.27 2.09 14.65
CA ALA A 99 0.71 1.64 13.38
C ALA A 99 0.75 0.11 13.24
N ALA A 100 -0.18 -0.46 12.47
CA ALA A 100 -0.24 -1.89 12.24
C ALA A 100 0.99 -2.37 11.45
N GLU A 101 1.59 -3.49 11.85
CA GLU A 101 2.66 -4.11 11.06
C GLU A 101 2.19 -4.47 9.64
N SER A 102 0.94 -4.94 9.53
CA SER A 102 0.29 -5.32 8.28
C SER A 102 0.20 -4.16 7.28
N TYR A 103 0.05 -2.93 7.78
CA TYR A 103 0.03 -1.72 6.96
C TYR A 103 1.31 -1.57 6.14
N PHE A 104 2.48 -1.84 6.74
CA PHE A 104 3.77 -1.73 6.07
C PHE A 104 4.09 -2.96 5.24
N LYS A 105 3.84 -4.17 5.76
CA LYS A 105 4.12 -5.43 5.04
C LYS A 105 3.40 -5.50 3.70
N MET A 106 2.12 -5.13 3.68
CA MET A 106 1.34 -5.05 2.45
C MET A 106 1.95 -4.01 1.47
N ARG A 107 2.46 -2.86 1.98
CA ARG A 107 3.18 -1.79 1.23
C ARG A 107 4.45 -2.23 0.56
N ILE A 108 5.23 -3.00 1.28
CA ILE A 108 6.47 -3.57 0.77
C ILE A 108 6.14 -4.59 -0.33
N ASP A 109 5.20 -5.51 -0.09
CA ASP A 109 4.80 -6.55 -1.04
C ASP A 109 4.21 -6.00 -2.35
N ASN A 110 3.30 -5.01 -2.28
CA ASN A 110 2.80 -4.36 -3.50
C ASN A 110 3.91 -3.54 -4.19
N GLY A 111 4.84 -2.95 -3.43
CA GLY A 111 6.02 -2.28 -3.96
C GLY A 111 6.88 -3.23 -4.80
N ASP A 112 7.19 -4.42 -4.28
CA ASP A 112 7.94 -5.46 -5.00
C ASP A 112 7.21 -5.91 -6.27
N LYS A 113 5.90 -6.16 -6.20
CA LYS A 113 5.09 -6.52 -7.37
C LYS A 113 5.03 -5.41 -8.41
N CYS A 114 4.95 -4.15 -7.97
CA CYS A 114 5.01 -3.01 -8.88
C CYS A 114 6.35 -2.95 -9.61
N ILE A 115 7.47 -3.08 -8.88
CA ILE A 115 8.83 -3.10 -9.46
C ILE A 115 8.96 -4.23 -10.48
N GLU A 116 8.50 -5.43 -10.14
CA GLU A 116 8.53 -6.60 -11.03
C GLU A 116 7.75 -6.33 -12.33
N VAL A 117 6.51 -5.86 -12.23
CA VAL A 117 5.65 -5.56 -13.38
C VAL A 117 6.28 -4.50 -14.27
N ARG A 118 6.87 -3.44 -13.70
CA ARG A 118 7.55 -2.39 -14.46
C ARG A 118 8.82 -2.89 -15.15
N LYS A 119 9.61 -3.73 -14.48
CA LYS A 119 10.82 -4.33 -15.09
C LYS A 119 10.45 -5.31 -16.22
N ASP A 120 9.40 -6.11 -16.05
CA ASP A 120 8.88 -6.98 -17.13
C ASP A 120 8.34 -6.14 -18.30
N GLU A 121 7.56 -5.08 -18.03
CA GLU A 121 7.08 -4.16 -19.07
C GLU A 121 8.24 -3.58 -19.87
N ASN A 122 9.22 -2.99 -19.18
CA ASN A 122 10.35 -2.33 -19.81
C ASN A 122 11.15 -3.30 -20.68
N SER A 123 11.48 -4.48 -20.15
CA SER A 123 12.29 -5.46 -20.85
C SER A 123 11.55 -6.14 -22.01
N SER A 124 10.25 -6.38 -21.89
CA SER A 124 9.50 -7.18 -22.85
C SER A 124 8.71 -6.39 -23.89
N CYS A 125 8.33 -5.14 -23.58
CA CYS A 125 7.53 -4.29 -24.47
C CYS A 125 8.33 -3.11 -25.05
N TRP A 126 9.34 -2.62 -24.31
CA TRP A 126 10.00 -1.35 -24.60
C TRP A 126 11.51 -1.46 -24.82
N ASP A 127 12.02 -2.66 -25.15
CA ASP A 127 13.45 -2.91 -25.40
C ASP A 127 14.36 -2.37 -24.28
N GLY A 128 13.96 -2.63 -23.02
CA GLY A 128 14.65 -2.15 -21.82
C GLY A 128 14.17 -0.80 -21.29
N GLY A 129 13.23 -0.14 -21.97
CA GLY A 129 12.59 1.10 -21.53
C GLY A 129 13.45 2.35 -21.71
N ASP A 130 12.78 3.47 -22.02
CA ASP A 130 13.39 4.80 -22.02
C ASP A 130 13.63 5.33 -20.60
N GLN A 131 14.15 6.55 -20.48
CA GLN A 131 14.40 7.17 -19.18
C GLN A 131 13.14 7.26 -18.32
N GLY A 132 11.98 7.60 -18.90
CA GLY A 132 10.74 7.70 -18.15
C GLY A 132 10.26 6.36 -17.59
N HIS A 133 10.53 5.27 -18.30
CA HIS A 133 10.27 3.91 -17.82
C HIS A 133 11.22 3.50 -16.67
N ARG A 134 12.49 3.91 -16.75
CA ARG A 134 13.48 3.68 -15.70
C ARG A 134 13.15 4.49 -14.44
N ASP A 135 12.80 5.76 -14.60
CA ASP A 135 12.39 6.64 -13.50
C ASP A 135 11.19 6.06 -12.73
N GLN A 136 10.24 5.42 -13.42
CA GLN A 136 9.10 4.76 -12.78
C GLN A 136 9.51 3.54 -11.93
N VAL A 137 10.53 2.79 -12.35
CA VAL A 137 11.09 1.70 -11.56
C VAL A 137 11.81 2.25 -10.34
N ASP A 138 12.69 3.23 -10.52
CA ASP A 138 13.46 3.86 -9.44
C ASP A 138 12.54 4.51 -8.39
N GLU A 139 11.44 5.11 -8.82
CA GLU A 139 10.43 5.66 -7.93
C GLU A 139 9.70 4.58 -7.12
N ALA A 140 9.36 3.46 -7.74
CA ALA A 140 8.75 2.32 -7.04
C ALA A 140 9.73 1.70 -6.02
N GLU A 141 11.00 1.55 -6.40
CA GLU A 141 12.07 1.08 -5.51
C GLU A 141 12.27 1.99 -4.30
N ARG A 142 12.27 3.32 -4.52
CA ARG A 142 12.36 4.31 -3.44
C ARG A 142 11.17 4.26 -2.50
N GLY A 143 9.95 4.16 -3.03
CA GLY A 143 8.74 4.00 -2.23
C GLY A 143 8.78 2.75 -1.36
N ARG A 144 9.13 1.60 -1.95
CA ARG A 144 9.30 0.35 -1.20
C ARG A 144 10.35 0.48 -0.10
N LYS A 145 11.51 1.08 -0.41
CA LYS A 145 12.58 1.30 0.56
C LYS A 145 12.12 2.18 1.72
N ASN A 146 11.42 3.28 1.46
CA ASN A 146 10.89 4.15 2.50
C ASN A 146 9.94 3.38 3.44
N CYS A 147 9.09 2.52 2.90
CA CYS A 147 8.22 1.67 3.72
C CYS A 147 8.99 0.66 4.59
N TYR A 148 10.04 0.07 4.03
CA TYR A 148 10.91 -0.84 4.77
C TYR A 148 11.66 -0.12 5.90
N ASP A 149 12.20 1.07 5.62
CA ASP A 149 12.92 1.88 6.60
C ASP A 149 12.01 2.37 7.74
N GLU A 150 10.78 2.80 7.41
CA GLU A 150 9.78 3.20 8.42
C GLU A 150 9.32 2.01 9.27
N LEU A 151 9.08 0.84 8.66
CA LEU A 151 8.76 -0.39 9.42
C LEU A 151 9.88 -0.73 10.41
N ASN A 152 11.13 -0.73 9.97
CA ASN A 152 12.28 -1.03 10.83
C ASN A 152 12.46 0.00 11.94
N THR A 153 12.31 1.29 11.61
CA THR A 153 12.37 2.38 12.59
C THR A 153 11.32 2.20 13.67
N ARG A 154 10.09 1.87 13.27
CA ARG A 154 8.96 1.70 14.18
C ARG A 154 9.05 0.42 15.02
N ASN A 155 9.55 -0.67 14.43
CA ASN A 155 9.90 -1.88 15.18
C ASN A 155 10.95 -1.60 16.26
N GLY A 156 11.95 -0.76 15.95
CA GLY A 156 12.99 -0.39 16.91
C GLY A 156 12.51 0.49 18.07
N ASN A 157 11.48 1.31 17.85
CA ASN A 157 11.00 2.31 18.83
C ASN A 157 9.65 1.97 19.49
N GLY A 158 9.08 0.79 19.23
CA GLY A 158 7.79 0.37 19.78
C GLY A 158 6.56 1.01 19.11
N GLY A 159 6.72 1.56 17.91
CA GLY A 159 5.64 2.20 17.13
C GLY A 159 4.82 1.23 16.26
N ILE A 160 4.97 -0.08 16.45
CA ILE A 160 4.25 -1.12 15.70
C ILE A 160 3.37 -1.95 16.65
N TYR A 161 2.12 -2.16 16.26
CA TYR A 161 1.26 -3.19 16.84
C TYR A 161 1.04 -4.35 15.86
N THR A 162 0.80 -5.53 16.42
CA THR A 162 0.71 -6.81 15.67
C THR A 162 -0.65 -7.49 15.79
N CYS A 163 -1.49 -7.07 16.75
CA CYS A 163 -2.88 -7.50 16.83
C CYS A 163 -3.75 -6.85 15.73
N SER A 164 -5.03 -7.22 15.63
CA SER A 164 -5.94 -6.59 14.67
C SER A 164 -6.24 -5.14 15.06
N ASP A 165 -6.58 -4.31 14.07
CA ASP A 165 -6.95 -2.90 14.29
C ASP A 165 -8.09 -2.75 15.32
N SER A 166 -9.06 -3.69 15.31
CA SER A 166 -10.16 -3.70 16.27
C SER A 166 -9.71 -4.00 17.70
N THR A 167 -8.81 -4.98 17.89
CA THR A 167 -8.24 -5.29 19.19
C THR A 167 -7.37 -4.15 19.68
N TYR A 168 -6.47 -3.62 18.83
CA TYR A 168 -5.64 -2.48 19.16
C TYR A 168 -6.47 -1.27 19.56
N SER A 169 -7.49 -0.91 18.78
CA SER A 169 -8.35 0.24 19.06
C SER A 169 -9.11 0.07 20.38
N SER A 170 -9.57 -1.14 20.69
CA SER A 170 -10.22 -1.45 21.97
C SER A 170 -9.26 -1.28 23.14
N GLU A 171 -8.11 -1.97 23.10
CA GLU A 171 -7.12 -1.95 24.20
C GLU A 171 -6.51 -0.55 24.39
N ALA A 172 -6.19 0.16 23.31
CA ALA A 172 -5.71 1.55 23.37
C ALA A 172 -6.76 2.50 23.97
N GLY A 173 -8.05 2.27 23.70
CA GLY A 173 -9.16 3.01 24.31
C GLY A 173 -9.32 2.71 25.80
N THR A 174 -9.12 1.46 26.21
CA THR A 174 -9.06 1.05 27.63
C THR A 174 -7.90 1.73 28.35
N VAL A 175 -6.70 1.74 27.75
CA VAL A 175 -5.54 2.46 28.29
C VAL A 175 -5.84 3.95 28.43
N ALA A 176 -6.36 4.60 27.38
CA ALA A 176 -6.69 6.03 27.44
C ALA A 176 -7.66 6.34 28.58
N SER A 177 -8.71 5.53 28.74
CA SER A 177 -9.72 5.70 29.78
C SER A 177 -9.16 5.49 31.19
N ALA A 178 -8.43 4.39 31.41
CA ALA A 178 -7.83 4.07 32.71
C ALA A 178 -6.75 5.09 33.10
N CYS A 179 -5.92 5.49 32.13
CA CYS A 179 -4.81 6.41 32.36
C CYS A 179 -5.22 7.90 32.38
N GLN A 180 -6.46 8.24 32.03
CA GLN A 180 -7.02 9.56 32.35
C GLN A 180 -7.58 9.62 33.78
N ALA A 181 -8.04 8.48 34.32
CA ALA A 181 -8.73 8.43 35.61
C ALA A 181 -7.81 8.54 36.84
N TRP A 182 -6.49 8.28 36.71
CA TRP A 182 -5.58 8.21 37.87
C TRP A 182 -5.07 9.57 38.39
N GLY A 183 -5.20 10.67 37.63
CA GLY A 183 -4.96 12.04 38.10
C GLY A 183 -3.57 12.27 38.75
N LYS A 184 -3.55 12.87 39.95
CA LYS A 184 -2.34 13.06 40.78
C LYS A 184 -2.03 11.87 41.69
N GLY A 185 -2.66 10.71 41.47
CA GLY A 185 -2.58 9.56 42.36
C GLY A 185 -3.04 9.91 43.77
N CYS A 186 -2.18 9.67 44.77
CA CYS A 186 -2.49 9.90 46.19
C CYS A 186 -1.76 11.11 46.80
N GLU A 187 -1.26 12.04 45.98
CA GLU A 187 -0.54 13.24 46.45
C GLU A 187 -1.35 14.06 47.47
N GLU A 188 -2.67 14.09 47.34
CA GLU A 188 -3.57 14.81 48.26
C GLU A 188 -3.49 14.28 49.70
N TRP A 189 -3.31 12.97 49.87
CA TRP A 189 -3.24 12.32 51.19
C TRP A 189 -1.81 12.04 51.60
N SER A 190 -0.87 12.90 51.24
CA SER A 190 0.56 12.79 51.55
C SER A 190 0.88 12.19 52.92
N LYS A 191 2.10 11.67 53.11
CA LYS A 191 2.54 11.02 54.38
C LYS A 191 2.70 12.01 55.55
N ASP A 192 1.66 12.77 55.86
CA ASP A 192 1.53 13.70 56.98
C ASP A 192 0.67 13.10 58.10
N ASP A 193 0.73 13.71 59.29
CA ASP A 193 0.04 13.22 60.49
C ASP A 193 -1.41 13.70 60.56
N LYS A 194 -2.14 13.58 59.45
CA LYS A 194 -3.56 13.93 59.35
C LYS A 194 -4.43 12.71 59.19
N VAL A 195 -5.53 12.68 59.95
CA VAL A 195 -6.58 11.67 59.83
C VAL A 195 -7.34 11.86 58.52
N VAL A 196 -7.47 10.79 57.74
CA VAL A 196 -8.08 10.78 56.40
C VAL A 196 -9.00 9.57 56.24
N ASN A 197 -9.91 9.63 55.27
CA ASN A 197 -10.72 8.47 54.88
C ASN A 197 -9.86 7.55 54.00
N CYS A 198 -9.39 6.43 54.54
CA CYS A 198 -8.48 5.55 53.80
C CYS A 198 -9.17 4.80 52.66
N ARG A 199 -10.51 4.75 52.62
CA ARG A 199 -11.23 4.24 51.44
C ARG A 199 -10.97 5.10 50.20
N ASP A 200 -10.78 6.41 50.37
CA ASP A 200 -10.49 7.29 49.24
C ASP A 200 -9.09 7.01 48.66
N ILE A 201 -8.12 6.68 49.53
CA ILE A 201 -6.77 6.26 49.13
C ILE A 201 -6.81 4.87 48.45
N GLU A 202 -7.59 3.92 48.98
CA GLU A 202 -7.80 2.61 48.35
C GLU A 202 -8.40 2.75 46.95
N ASP A 203 -9.40 3.61 46.77
CA ASP A 203 -10.03 3.85 45.48
C ASP A 203 -9.08 4.56 44.50
N ALA A 204 -8.25 5.50 44.97
CA ALA A 204 -7.17 6.08 44.17
C ALA A 204 -6.10 5.03 43.79
N THR A 205 -5.78 4.10 44.70
CA THR A 205 -4.87 2.98 44.45
C THR A 205 -5.44 2.08 43.33
N LYS A 206 -6.73 1.74 43.38
CA LYS A 206 -7.38 0.94 42.32
C LYS A 206 -7.36 1.65 40.95
N LYS A 207 -7.53 2.97 40.92
CA LYS A 207 -7.49 3.76 39.66
C LYS A 207 -6.09 3.78 39.05
N THR A 208 -5.05 3.96 39.87
CA THR A 208 -3.64 3.91 39.40
C THR A 208 -3.28 2.51 38.91
N ASP A 209 -3.69 1.46 39.64
CA ASP A 209 -3.51 0.06 39.25
C ASP A 209 -4.20 -0.27 37.91
N ALA A 210 -5.42 0.22 37.70
CA ALA A 210 -6.15 0.01 36.46
C ALA A 210 -5.40 0.53 35.22
N CYS A 211 -4.70 1.66 35.32
CA CYS A 211 -3.86 2.16 34.24
C CYS A 211 -2.63 1.26 34.00
N VAL A 212 -1.98 0.79 35.07
CA VAL A 212 -0.85 -0.15 34.97
C VAL A 212 -1.28 -1.42 34.24
N VAL A 213 -2.35 -2.06 34.72
CA VAL A 213 -2.90 -3.30 34.14
C VAL A 213 -3.34 -3.11 32.68
N ALA A 214 -3.96 -1.97 32.35
CA ALA A 214 -4.38 -1.69 30.97
C ALA A 214 -3.16 -1.58 30.03
N VAL A 215 -2.08 -0.92 30.46
CA VAL A 215 -0.87 -0.80 29.63
C VAL A 215 -0.17 -2.15 29.48
N GLU A 216 -0.06 -2.94 30.55
CA GLU A 216 0.52 -4.30 30.49
C GLU A 216 -0.27 -5.21 29.55
N ARG A 217 -1.60 -5.09 29.56
CA ARG A 217 -2.45 -5.85 28.66
C ARG A 217 -2.27 -5.44 27.20
N LEU A 218 -2.27 -4.13 26.90
CA LEU A 218 -1.97 -3.64 25.55
C LEU A 218 -0.58 -4.10 25.07
N ASP A 219 0.41 -4.10 25.96
CA ASP A 219 1.75 -4.62 25.70
C ASP A 219 1.69 -6.09 25.29
N SER A 220 1.15 -6.94 26.18
CA SER A 220 1.02 -8.38 25.97
C SER A 220 0.22 -8.74 24.71
N ASP A 221 -0.90 -8.05 24.47
CA ASP A 221 -1.86 -8.46 23.45
C ASP A 221 -1.50 -7.91 22.06
N CYS A 222 -0.83 -6.77 21.98
CA CYS A 222 -0.69 -6.02 20.74
C CYS A 222 0.71 -5.52 20.42
N LEU A 223 1.53 -5.18 21.41
CA LEU A 223 2.80 -4.48 21.18
C LEU A 223 3.98 -5.43 21.42
N PRO A 224 4.80 -5.75 20.41
CA PRO A 224 6.05 -6.48 20.63
C PRO A 224 7.02 -5.72 21.55
N ARG A 225 6.83 -4.41 21.64
CA ARG A 225 7.59 -3.48 22.46
C ARG A 225 6.76 -2.22 22.69
N LEU A 226 6.72 -1.73 23.93
CA LEU A 226 6.16 -0.42 24.23
C LEU A 226 6.89 0.73 23.51
N SER A 227 6.11 1.66 22.97
CA SER A 227 6.65 2.96 22.53
C SER A 227 7.15 3.79 23.71
N SER A 228 8.06 4.73 23.49
CA SER A 228 8.54 5.65 24.54
C SER A 228 7.39 6.39 25.26
N PHE A 229 6.31 6.67 24.53
CA PHE A 229 5.09 7.24 25.07
C PHE A 229 4.43 6.29 26.07
N ARG A 230 4.18 5.04 25.67
CA ARG A 230 3.57 4.01 26.54
C ARG A 230 4.45 3.65 27.72
N GLU A 231 5.76 3.55 27.53
CA GLU A 231 6.72 3.34 28.63
C GLU A 231 6.61 4.45 29.68
N THR A 232 6.48 5.70 29.24
CA THR A 232 6.33 6.84 30.14
C THR A 232 4.99 6.79 30.88
N GLN A 233 3.90 6.47 30.18
CA GLN A 233 2.59 6.26 30.80
C GLN A 233 2.64 5.16 31.88
N TYR A 234 3.21 4.00 31.55
CA TYR A 234 3.38 2.89 32.48
C TYR A 234 4.21 3.27 33.70
N LYS A 235 5.40 3.87 33.50
CA LYS A 235 6.30 4.28 34.60
C LYS A 235 5.63 5.28 35.55
N ASN A 236 4.89 6.25 35.00
CA ASN A 236 4.19 7.26 35.80
C ASN A 236 3.03 6.64 36.59
N ALA A 237 2.22 5.80 35.95
CA ALA A 237 1.11 5.10 36.62
C ALA A 237 1.62 4.17 37.73
N LYS A 238 2.69 3.41 37.45
CA LYS A 238 3.30 2.50 38.43
C LYS A 238 3.87 3.24 39.63
N ARG A 239 4.55 4.36 39.40
CA ARG A 239 5.05 5.23 40.48
C ARG A 239 3.92 5.74 41.36
N ALA A 240 2.81 6.18 40.75
CA ALA A 240 1.66 6.67 41.48
C ALA A 240 0.97 5.57 42.29
N TYR A 241 0.84 4.38 41.70
CA TYR A 241 0.33 3.19 42.39
C TYR A 241 1.19 2.84 43.62
N ASP A 242 2.52 2.78 43.45
CA ASP A 242 3.43 2.47 44.55
C ASP A 242 3.37 3.55 45.64
N TYR A 243 3.29 4.82 45.25
CA TYR A 243 3.11 5.93 46.19
C TYR A 243 1.79 5.83 46.97
N CYS A 244 0.69 5.48 46.31
CA CYS A 244 -0.60 5.27 46.94
C CYS A 244 -0.56 4.16 47.99
N LYS A 245 0.08 3.02 47.67
CA LYS A 245 0.27 1.92 48.63
C LYS A 245 1.08 2.35 49.84
N ASP A 246 2.13 3.10 49.60
CA ASP A 246 3.01 3.66 50.61
C ASP A 246 2.28 4.61 51.56
N VAL A 247 1.43 5.49 51.02
CA VAL A 247 0.57 6.40 51.78
C VAL A 247 -0.44 5.61 52.60
N LEU A 248 -1.13 4.64 52.00
CA LEU A 248 -2.11 3.81 52.70
C LEU A 248 -1.47 3.03 53.86
N ALA A 249 -0.31 2.43 53.62
CA ALA A 249 0.46 1.72 54.65
C ALA A 249 0.83 2.65 55.82
N TYR A 250 1.32 3.86 55.51
CA TYR A 250 1.65 4.87 56.51
C TYR A 250 0.43 5.29 57.36
N LYS A 251 -0.71 5.57 56.71
CA LYS A 251 -1.92 6.00 57.41
C LYS A 251 -2.47 4.87 58.30
N ASN A 252 -2.42 3.62 57.82
CA ASN A 252 -2.82 2.46 58.61
C ASN A 252 -1.91 2.21 59.82
N SER A 253 -0.58 2.25 59.64
CA SER A 253 0.37 1.96 60.73
C SER A 253 0.30 2.98 61.85
N ASN A 254 0.01 4.24 61.53
CA ASN A 254 -0.06 5.34 62.49
C ASN A 254 -1.49 5.64 62.99
N LYS A 255 -2.48 4.81 62.64
CA LYS A 255 -3.90 4.98 63.03
C LYS A 255 -4.50 6.31 62.57
N TYR A 256 -4.10 6.78 61.39
CA TYR A 256 -4.66 7.96 60.73
C TYR A 256 -5.78 7.64 59.74
N CYS A 257 -6.24 6.38 59.69
CA CYS A 257 -7.42 5.99 58.94
C CYS A 257 -8.67 6.11 59.81
N LYS A 258 -9.68 6.83 59.31
CA LYS A 258 -11.04 6.85 59.88
C LYS A 258 -11.97 5.89 59.14
#